data_AF-A0A2T7LHM0-F1
#
_entry.id   AF-A0A2T7LHM0-F1
#
_cell.length_a   1.000
_cell.length_b   1.000
_cell.length_c   1.000
_cell.angle_alpha   90.00
_cell.angle_beta   90.00
_cell.angle_gamma   90.00
#
_symmetry.space_group_name_H-M   'P 1'
#
loop_
_entity.id
_entity.type
_entity.pdbx_description
1 polymer ?
#
loop_
_entity_poly.entity_id
_entity_poly.type
_entity_poly.pdbx_seq_one_letter_code
_entity_poly.pdbx_strand_id
1 'polypeptide(L)' 'MFERFTDRARRVVVLAQEEARMLNHNYIGTEHILLGLIH' A
#
# COMPACT_ATOMS: atom_id res chain seq x y z
N MET A 1 6.57 2.16 12.92
CA MET A 1 5.77 3.15 12.14
C MET A 1 4.27 2.80 12.07
N PHE A 2 3.87 1.51 11.98
CA PHE A 2 2.45 1.11 11.84
C PHE A 2 1.87 0.40 13.09
N GLU A 3 2.32 0.77 14.28
CA GLU A 3 1.90 0.13 15.55
C GLU A 3 0.45 0.46 15.92
N ARG A 4 -0.09 1.58 15.42
CA ARG A 4 -1.50 1.98 15.62
C ARG A 4 -2.44 1.44 14.54
N PHE A 5 -1.92 0.75 13.53
CA PHE A 5 -2.73 0.19 12.45
C PHE A 5 -3.14 -1.23 12.80
N THR A 6 -4.36 -1.60 12.40
CA THR A 6 -4.75 -3.02 12.39
C THR A 6 -3.83 -3.80 11.46
N ASP A 7 -3.72 -5.11 11.66
CA ASP A 7 -2.88 -5.95 10.79
C ASP A 7 -3.33 -5.88 9.33
N ARG A 8 -4.65 -5.77 9.10
CA ARG A 8 -5.21 -5.53 7.76
C ARG A 8 -4.72 -4.21 7.17
N ALA A 9 -4.77 -3.12 7.93
CA ALA A 9 -4.30 -1.82 7.44
C ALA A 9 -2.79 -1.82 7.17
N ARG A 10 -1.99 -2.52 7.99
CA ARG A 10 -0.55 -2.69 7.73
C ARG A 10 -0.30 -3.47 6.44
N ARG A 11 -1.07 -4.53 6.17
CA ARG A 11 -1.00 -5.30 4.92
C ARG A 11 -1.31 -4.43 3.69
N VAL A 12 -2.33 -3.59 3.75
CA VAL A 12 -2.71 -2.67 2.66
C VAL A 12 -1.55 -1.75 2.28
N VAL A 13 -0.81 -1.21 3.26
CA VAL A 13 0.34 -0.33 2.98
C VAL A 13 1.48 -1.08 2.29
N VAL A 14 1.74 -2.33 2.70
CA VAL A 14 2.75 -3.19 2.05
C VAL A 14 2.35 -3.49 0.60
N LEU A 15 1.07 -3.82 0.37
CA LEU A 15 0.54 -4.06 -0.98
C LEU A 15 0.63 -2.81 -1.84
N ALA A 16 0.26 -1.64 -1.30
CA ALA A 16 0.38 -0.37 -2.02
C ALA A 16 1.83 -0.03 -2.41
N GLN A 17 2.81 -0.39 -1.58
CA GLN A 17 4.21 -0.22 -1.93
C GLN A 17 4.62 -1.13 -3.09
N GLU A 18 4.13 -2.37 -3.11
CA GLU A 18 4.39 -3.30 -4.21
C GLU A 18 3.75 -2.83 -5.51
N GLU A 19 2.51 -2.33 -5.47
CA GLU A 19 1.83 -1.73 -6.63
C GLU A 19 2.61 -0.55 -7.21
N ALA A 20 3.08 0.36 -6.36
CA ALA A 20 3.92 1.48 -6.80
C ALA A 20 5.21 0.99 -7.47
N ARG A 21 5.83 -0.06 -6.91
CA ARG A 21 7.04 -0.68 -7.48
C ARG A 21 6.77 -1.32 -8.84
N MET A 22 5.67 -2.07 -8.99
CA MET A 22 5.30 -2.72 -10.25
C MET A 22 5.00 -1.70 -11.36
N LEU A 23 4.41 -0.56 -10.99
CA LEU A 23 4.10 0.53 -11.91
C LEU A 23 5.28 1.49 -12.15
N ASN A 24 6.45 1.23 -11.57
CA ASN A 24 7.64 2.09 -11.62
C ASN A 24 7.39 3.52 -11.12
N HIS A 25 6.53 3.67 -10.12
CA HIS A 25 6.29 4.94 -9.45
C HIS A 25 7.25 5.13 -8.27
N ASN A 26 7.82 6.33 -8.15
CA ASN A 26 8.79 6.66 -7.09
C ASN A 26 8.12 7.05 -5.75
N TYR A 27 6.80 7.04 -5.68
CA TYR A 27 6.04 7.38 -4.48
C TYR A 27 4.72 6.58 -4.42
N ILE A 28 4.21 6.41 -3.20
CA ILE A 28 2.91 5.77 -2.97
C ILE A 28 1.81 6.83 -3.05
N GLY A 29 1.21 6.98 -4.24
CA GLY A 29 -0.04 7.71 -4.44
C GLY A 29 -1.28 7.00 -3.88
N THR A 30 -2.41 7.71 -3.84
CA THR A 30 -3.71 7.19 -3.36
C THR A 30 -4.23 6.01 -4.18
N GLU A 31 -3.88 5.97 -5.46
CA GLU A 31 -4.18 4.90 -6.39
C GLU A 31 -3.59 3.56 -5.94
N HIS A 32 -2.36 3.56 -5.39
CA HIS A 32 -1.74 2.33 -4.90
C HIS A 32 -2.38 1.86 -3.59
N ILE A 33 -2.84 2.79 -2.75
CA ILE A 33 -3.61 2.44 -1.54
C ILE A 33 -4.94 1.80 -1.94
N LEU A 34 -5.62 2.33 -2.96
CA LEU A 34 -6.82 1.72 -3.51
C LEU A 34 -6.54 0.32 -4.06
N LEU A 35 -5.46 0.13 -4.84
CA LEU A 35 -5.04 -1.18 -5.33
C LEU A 35 -4.71 -2.16 -4.19
N GLY A 36 -4.02 -1.69 -3.14
CA GLY A 36 -3.72 -2.49 -1.95
C GLY A 36 -4.95 -2.86 -1.10
N LEU A 37 -6.08 -2.14 -1.24
CA LEU A 37 -7.35 -2.47 -0.57
C LEU A 37 -8.15 -3.54 -1.30
N ILE A 38 -8.01 -3.65 -2.63
CA ILE A 38 -8.73 -4.61 -3.47
C ILE A 38 -8.02 -5.96 -3.64
N HIS A 39 -6.80 -6.10 -3.10
CA HIS A 39 -5.99 -7.34 -3.04
C HIS A 39 -6.28 -8.20 -1.80
#